data_AF-C0ZB59-F1
#
_entry.id   AF-C0ZB59-F1
#
_cell.length_a   1.000
_cell.length_b   1.000
_cell.length_c   1.000
_cell.angle_alpha   90.00
_cell.angle_beta   90.00
_cell.angle_gamma   90.00
#
_symmetry.space_group_name_H-M   'P 1'
#
loop_
_entity.id
_entity.type
_entity.pdbx_description
1 polymer ?
#
loop_
_entity_poly.entity_id
_entity_poly.type
_entity_poly.pdbx_seq_one_letter_code
_entity_poly.pdbx_strand_id
1 'polypeptide(L)'
;MQLFPLVARIKRETIQAGGKNMFEYKFVRVELSSFRRQPKEDYQTVVHEHAKEGWRLVQIFAPSIGGDGIAKYFELIFEKPIS
;
A
#
# COMPACT_ATOMS: atom_id res chain seq x y z
N MET A 1 30.32 -34.71 -15.05
CA MET A 1 29.70 -33.80 -14.06
C MET A 1 28.73 -32.87 -14.79
N GLN A 2 27.42 -33.17 -14.77
CA GLN A 2 26.40 -32.30 -15.38
C GLN A 2 25.91 -31.26 -14.36
N LEU A 3 26.38 -30.02 -14.48
CA LEU A 3 25.94 -28.86 -13.69
C LEU A 3 24.70 -28.14 -14.27
N PHE A 4 24.03 -28.74 -15.26
CA PHE A 4 22.92 -28.13 -16.00
C PHE A 4 21.53 -28.08 -15.31
N PRO A 5 21.15 -28.88 -14.29
CA PRO A 5 19.76 -28.88 -13.82
C PRO A 5 19.42 -27.80 -12.77
N LEU A 6 20.41 -27.20 -12.08
CA LEU A 6 20.13 -26.26 -10.98
C LEU A 6 19.65 -24.89 -11.49
N VAL A 7 20.27 -24.36 -12.54
CA VAL A 7 19.92 -23.05 -13.12
C VAL A 7 18.52 -23.08 -13.75
N ALA A 8 18.14 -24.19 -14.39
CA ALA A 8 16.83 -24.35 -14.99
C ALA A 8 15.70 -24.49 -13.94
N ARG A 9 16.01 -25.06 -12.76
CA ARG A 9 15.09 -25.16 -11.62
C ARG A 9 14.85 -23.79 -10.98
N ILE A 10 15.92 -23.03 -10.73
CA ILE A 10 15.82 -21.66 -10.18
C ILE A 10 14.96 -20.78 -11.09
N LYS A 11 15.20 -20.79 -12.41
CA LYS A 11 14.39 -20.00 -13.35
C LYS A 11 12.91 -20.41 -13.37
N ARG A 12 12.58 -21.69 -13.22
CA ARG A 12 11.17 -22.15 -13.18
C ARG A 12 10.45 -21.68 -11.92
N GLU A 13 11.10 -21.71 -10.76
CA GLU A 13 10.52 -21.21 -9.50
C GLU A 13 10.32 -19.69 -9.54
N THR A 14 11.24 -18.93 -10.15
CA THR A 14 11.08 -17.47 -10.31
C THR A 14 9.96 -17.11 -11.29
N ILE A 15 9.80 -17.85 -12.40
CA ILE A 15 8.76 -17.58 -13.41
C ILE A 15 7.37 -17.98 -12.90
N GLN A 16 7.25 -19.06 -12.10
CA GLN A 16 5.98 -19.46 -11.48
C GLN A 16 5.54 -18.49 -10.37
N ALA A 17 6.49 -17.82 -9.69
CA ALA A 17 6.21 -16.80 -8.68
C ALA A 17 5.96 -15.39 -9.26
N GLY A 18 6.44 -15.11 -10.48
CA GLY A 18 6.36 -13.80 -11.12
C GLY A 18 5.02 -13.46 -11.79
N GLY A 19 4.09 -14.42 -11.89
CA GLY A 19 2.81 -14.24 -12.60
C GLY A 19 1.60 -13.84 -11.75
N LYS A 20 1.75 -13.70 -10.42
CA LYS A 20 0.63 -13.43 -9.48
C LYS A 20 0.90 -12.33 -8.45
N ASN A 21 1.99 -11.57 -8.61
CA ASN A 21 2.45 -10.59 -7.62
C ASN A 21 2.44 -9.15 -8.13
N MET A 22 1.76 -8.87 -9.25
CA MET A 22 1.55 -7.48 -9.64
C MET A 22 0.41 -6.92 -8.80
N PHE A 23 0.66 -5.81 -8.13
CA PHE A 23 -0.32 -5.10 -7.34
C PHE A 23 -0.61 -3.75 -7.96
N GLU A 24 -1.88 -3.38 -8.05
CA GLU A 24 -2.30 -1.99 -8.22
C GLU A 24 -2.30 -1.30 -6.85
N TYR A 25 -1.98 0.00 -6.84
CA TYR A 25 -1.90 0.80 -5.61
C TYR A 25 -2.90 1.95 -5.64
N LYS A 26 -3.51 2.23 -4.49
CA LYS A 26 -4.42 3.36 -4.28
C LYS A 26 -3.93 4.20 -3.10
N PHE A 27 -3.91 5.52 -3.29
CA PHE A 27 -3.47 6.50 -2.29
C PHE A 27 -4.66 7.35 -1.87
N VAL A 28 -5.07 7.23 -0.60
CA VAL A 28 -6.21 7.97 -0.05
C VAL A 28 -5.70 9.01 0.94
N ARG A 29 -5.81 10.29 0.59
CA ARG A 29 -5.43 11.39 1.46
C ARG A 29 -6.54 11.69 2.47
N VAL A 30 -6.21 11.66 3.75
CA VAL A 30 -7.09 12.09 4.85
C VAL A 30 -6.57 13.42 5.40
N GLU A 31 -7.36 14.47 5.25
CA GLU A 31 -7.02 15.80 5.77
C GLU A 31 -7.19 15.88 7.29
N LEU A 32 -6.25 16.57 7.96
CA LEU A 32 -6.37 16.90 9.37
C LEU A 32 -7.05 18.26 9.51
N SER A 33 -8.02 18.37 10.42
CA SER A 33 -8.66 19.66 10.71
C SER A 33 -7.66 20.61 11.38
N SER A 34 -7.46 21.80 10.81
CA SER A 34 -6.56 22.83 11.39
C SER A 34 -6.98 23.29 12.80
N PHE A 35 -8.25 23.11 13.16
CA PHE A 35 -8.81 23.64 14.40
C PHE A 35 -8.83 22.65 15.57
N ARG A 36 -8.91 21.34 15.30
CA ARG A 36 -8.98 20.30 16.34
C ARG A 36 -7.89 19.24 16.22
N ARG A 37 -7.06 19.28 15.17
CA ARG A 37 -6.07 18.24 14.81
C ARG A 37 -6.67 16.82 14.72
N GLN A 38 -7.99 16.72 14.64
CA GLN A 38 -8.70 15.48 14.42
C GLN A 38 -8.80 15.26 12.90
N PRO A 39 -8.65 14.01 12.43
CA PRO A 39 -8.96 13.65 11.05
C PRO A 39 -10.36 14.15 10.67
N LYS A 40 -10.51 14.77 9.51
CA LYS A 40 -11.84 15.20 9.01
C LYS A 40 -12.76 14.02 8.72
N GLU A 41 -12.17 12.87 8.46
CA GLU A 41 -12.84 11.60 8.22
C GLU A 41 -12.27 10.55 9.19
N ASP A 42 -13.12 9.66 9.69
CA ASP A 42 -12.67 8.50 10.45
C ASP A 42 -11.93 7.53 9.52
N TYR A 43 -10.61 7.52 9.62
CA TYR A 43 -9.75 6.67 8.80
C TYR A 43 -10.07 5.18 8.95
N GLN A 44 -10.62 4.75 10.09
CA GLN A 44 -11.02 3.35 10.29
C GLN A 44 -12.17 2.99 9.35
N THR A 45 -13.15 3.89 9.23
CA THR A 45 -14.24 3.76 8.25
C THR A 45 -13.68 3.69 6.82
N VAL A 46 -12.74 4.58 6.46
CA VAL A 46 -12.09 4.55 5.14
C VAL A 46 -11.42 3.20 4.86
N VAL A 47 -10.68 2.65 5.83
CA VAL A 47 -10.03 1.33 5.72
C VAL A 47 -11.06 0.21 5.55
N HIS A 48 -12.15 0.22 6.34
CA HIS A 48 -13.20 -0.79 6.24
C HIS A 48 -13.92 -0.78 4.89
N GLU A 49 -14.25 0.38 4.34
CA GLU A 49 -14.90 0.45 3.03
C GLU A 49 -13.97 -0.06 1.91
N HIS A 50 -12.69 0.30 1.94
CA HIS A 50 -11.72 -0.19 0.95
C HIS A 50 -11.47 -1.71 1.08
N ALA A 51 -11.47 -2.25 2.30
CA ALA A 51 -11.33 -3.68 2.52
C ALA A 51 -12.48 -4.49 1.89
N LYS A 52 -13.71 -3.98 1.90
CA LYS A 52 -14.88 -4.60 1.24
C LYS A 52 -14.71 -4.71 -0.28
N GLU A 53 -13.94 -3.81 -0.87
CA GLU A 53 -13.62 -3.80 -2.31
C GLU A 53 -12.40 -4.67 -2.69
N GLY A 54 -11.79 -5.33 -1.70
CA GLY A 54 -10.62 -6.19 -1.89
C GLY A 54 -9.28 -5.46 -1.84
N TRP A 55 -9.25 -4.22 -1.34
CA TRP A 55 -8.00 -3.49 -1.10
C TRP A 55 -7.40 -3.85 0.26
N ARG A 56 -6.08 -4.05 0.32
CA ARG A 56 -5.34 -4.28 1.55
C ARG A 56 -4.58 -3.03 1.95
N LEU A 57 -4.77 -2.53 3.17
CA LEU A 57 -3.94 -1.45 3.72
C LEU A 57 -2.50 -1.97 3.91
N VAL A 58 -1.52 -1.24 3.39
CA VAL A 58 -0.10 -1.63 3.49
C VAL A 58 0.77 -0.59 4.20
N GLN A 59 0.40 0.68 4.11
CA GLN A 59 1.18 1.74 4.75
C GLN A 59 0.30 2.95 5.07
N ILE A 60 0.69 3.66 6.13
CA ILE A 60 0.22 5.01 6.42
C ILE A 60 1.43 5.94 6.24
N PHE A 61 1.29 6.96 5.40
CA PHE A 61 2.33 7.95 5.14
C PHE A 61 1.87 9.33 5.63
N ALA A 62 2.56 9.87 6.62
CA ALA A 62 2.36 11.24 7.07
C ALA A 62 3.57 12.07 6.61
N PRO A 63 3.45 12.93 5.59
CA PRO A 63 4.56 13.74 5.15
C PRO A 63 5.02 14.66 6.27
N SER A 64 6.32 14.95 6.27
CA SER A 64 6.94 15.86 7.23
C SER A 64 6.19 17.19 7.27
N ILE A 65 5.88 17.59 8.50
CA ILE A 65 5.32 18.87 8.91
C ILE A 65 5.95 20.03 8.11
N GLY A 66 5.11 20.92 7.56
CA GLY A 66 5.58 22.16 6.94
C GLY A 66 6.28 23.06 7.96
N GLY A 67 6.77 24.23 7.55
CA GLY A 67 7.45 25.18 8.45
C GLY A 67 6.62 25.65 9.67
N ASP A 68 5.34 25.32 9.71
CA ASP A 68 4.38 25.52 10.81
C ASP A 68 4.35 24.38 11.84
N GLY A 69 5.09 23.27 11.62
CA GLY A 69 5.18 22.15 12.54
C GLY A 69 3.91 21.29 12.63
N ILE A 70 2.95 21.48 11.71
CA ILE A 70 1.64 20.82 11.73
C ILE A 70 1.49 19.97 10.46
N ALA A 71 1.18 18.68 10.62
CA ALA A 71 0.83 17.82 9.50
C ALA A 71 -0.56 18.23 8.99
N LYS A 72 -0.70 18.46 7.68
CA LYS A 72 -1.98 18.88 7.08
C LYS A 72 -2.83 17.70 6.63
N TYR A 73 -2.19 16.55 6.42
CA TYR A 73 -2.83 15.33 5.99
C TYR A 73 -1.93 14.13 6.29
N PHE A 74 -2.49 12.95 6.16
CA PHE A 74 -1.76 11.69 5.95
C PHE A 74 -2.40 10.93 4.80
N GLU A 75 -1.69 9.96 4.25
CA GLU A 75 -2.13 9.09 3.17
C GLU A 75 -2.23 7.66 3.67
N LEU A 76 -3.36 7.02 3.39
CA LEU A 76 -3.53 5.58 3.50
C LEU A 76 -3.19 4.97 2.14
N ILE A 77 -2.22 4.06 2.13
CA ILE A 77 -1.74 3.40 0.92
C ILE A 77 -2.28 1.97 0.93
N PHE A 78 -3.05 1.65 -0.10
CA PHE A 78 -3.64 0.33 -0.29
C PHE A 78 -3.05 -0.36 -1.51
N GLU A 79 -3.06 -1.68 -1.50
CA GLU A 79 -2.73 -2.51 -2.66
C GLU A 79 -3.84 -3.52 -2.95
N LYS A 80 -3.94 -3.95 -4.20
CA LYS A 80 -4.82 -5.04 -4.64
C LYS A 80 -4.13 -5.84 -5.76
N PRO A 81 -4.23 -7.19 -5.79
CA PRO A 81 -3.66 -7.97 -6.89
C PRO A 81 -4.28 -7.59 -8.23
N ILE A 82 -3.45 -7.36 -9.25
CA ILE A 82 -3.89 -7.20 -10.63
C ILE A 82 -4.39 -8.57 -11.11
N SER A 83 -5.65 -8.62 -11.52
CA SER A 83 -6.31 -9.85 -12.03
C SER A 83 -6.02 -10.07 -13.51
#